data_AF-A0A1B6ZDG9-F1
#
_entry.id   AF-A0A1B6ZDG9-F1
#
_cell.length_a   1.000
_cell.length_b   1.000
_cell.length_c   1.000
_cell.angle_alpha   90.00
_cell.angle_beta   90.00
_cell.angle_gamma   90.00
#
_symmetry.space_group_name_H-M   'P 1'
#
loop_
_entity.id
_entity.type
_entity.pdbx_description
1 polymer ?
#
loop_
_entity_poly.entity_id
_entity_poly.type
_entity_poly.pdbx_seq_one_letter_code
_entity_poly.pdbx_strand_id
1 'polypeptide(L)'
;MKKFAIMTATAALMLTMSPAHAAIYNYKTYIGNGIGTANVSIDTTAQTATWTGSNINMTMGDSSFANWNKDLTRKGTTYKVDSLTGTFTRYGKTYDAYFSTNPKHTQFKLGEKYSFLWMYGRDKWGRTLDFDGKGSYTKYTGSTGSTGGSTGGSTGGSTGGTPVPAPGMLGLFSLALIGLGLAGRRKRTTKKDMLALA
;
A
#
# COMPACT_ATOMS: atom_id res chain seq x y z
N MET A 1 -26.39 -55.33 28.50
CA MET A 1 -25.79 -55.15 27.15
C MET A 1 -25.42 -53.67 26.99
N LYS A 2 -24.13 -53.32 27.04
CA LYS A 2 -23.65 -51.93 26.98
C LYS A 2 -23.30 -51.60 25.53
N LYS A 3 -24.00 -50.63 24.93
CA LYS A 3 -23.76 -50.17 23.55
C LYS A 3 -22.66 -49.11 23.56
N PHE A 4 -21.56 -49.38 22.87
CA PHE A 4 -20.48 -48.43 22.64
C PHE A 4 -20.90 -47.41 21.58
N ALA A 5 -20.85 -46.12 21.91
CA ALA A 5 -21.00 -45.03 20.95
C ALA A 5 -19.63 -44.69 20.38
N ILE A 6 -19.46 -44.83 19.07
CA ILE A 6 -18.27 -44.39 18.34
C ILE A 6 -18.51 -42.92 17.98
N MET A 7 -17.81 -42.01 18.67
CA MET A 7 -17.73 -40.60 18.29
C MET A 7 -16.65 -40.43 17.21
N THR A 8 -17.09 -40.13 15.98
CA THR A 8 -16.20 -39.76 14.88
C THR A 8 -15.74 -38.32 15.08
N ALA A 9 -14.47 -38.14 15.48
CA ALA A 9 -13.85 -36.81 15.57
C ALA A 9 -13.54 -36.29 14.16
N THR A 10 -14.26 -35.26 13.71
CA THR A 10 -13.95 -34.54 12.47
C THR A 10 -12.79 -33.59 12.75
N ALA A 11 -11.59 -33.92 12.26
CA ALA A 11 -10.44 -33.05 12.34
C ALA A 11 -10.64 -31.85 11.39
N ALA A 12 -10.93 -30.67 11.94
CA ALA A 12 -10.90 -29.43 11.20
C ALA A 12 -9.44 -29.08 10.87
N LEU A 13 -9.06 -29.23 9.60
CA LEU A 13 -7.84 -28.65 9.05
C LEU A 13 -7.96 -27.12 9.13
N MET A 14 -7.48 -26.53 10.22
CA MET A 14 -7.16 -25.10 10.24
C MET A 14 -5.95 -24.90 9.33
N LEU A 15 -6.22 -24.51 8.09
CA LEU A 15 -5.20 -23.91 7.23
C LEU A 15 -4.66 -22.71 7.98
N THR A 16 -3.44 -22.83 8.50
CA THR A 16 -2.70 -21.70 9.06
C THR A 16 -2.52 -20.71 7.91
N MET A 17 -3.36 -19.68 7.86
CA MET A 17 -3.15 -18.55 6.96
C MET A 17 -1.85 -17.91 7.42
N SER A 18 -0.76 -18.24 6.73
CA SER A 18 0.50 -17.53 6.89
C SER A 18 0.20 -16.04 6.79
N PRO A 19 0.58 -15.23 7.80
CA PRO A 19 0.26 -13.81 7.81
C PRO A 19 0.76 -13.21 6.51
N ALA A 20 -0.10 -12.46 5.80
CA ALA A 20 0.31 -11.72 4.63
C ALA A 20 1.46 -10.81 5.06
N HIS A 21 2.68 -11.20 4.71
CA HIS A 21 3.86 -10.37 4.96
C HIS A 21 3.58 -8.99 4.37
N ALA A 22 3.95 -7.95 5.12
CA ALA A 22 3.84 -6.57 4.68
C ALA A 22 4.45 -6.42 3.29
N ALA A 23 3.60 -6.24 2.28
CA ALA A 23 4.00 -6.24 0.89
C ALA A 23 3.44 -4.98 0.24
N ILE A 24 4.35 -4.19 -0.32
CA ILE A 24 4.00 -3.08 -1.20
C ILE A 24 4.06 -3.62 -2.63
N TYR A 25 2.94 -3.64 -3.33
CA TYR A 25 2.86 -4.06 -4.73
C TYR A 25 2.78 -2.85 -5.66
N ASN A 26 3.74 -2.75 -6.58
CA ASN A 26 3.86 -1.60 -7.47
C ASN A 26 3.42 -1.94 -8.88
N TYR A 27 2.65 -1.05 -9.49
CA TYR A 27 2.11 -1.18 -10.83
C TYR A 27 2.31 0.10 -11.62
N LYS A 28 2.38 -0.04 -12.94
CA LYS A 28 2.23 1.06 -13.89
C LYS A 28 0.97 0.81 -14.69
N THR A 29 0.04 1.76 -14.67
CA THR A 29 -1.25 1.67 -15.34
C THR A 29 -1.47 2.91 -16.22
N TYR A 30 -2.29 2.77 -17.25
CA TYR A 30 -2.83 3.91 -17.98
C TYR A 30 -4.30 4.03 -17.69
N ILE A 31 -4.75 5.21 -17.28
CA ILE A 31 -6.16 5.57 -17.11
C ILE A 31 -6.49 6.66 -18.13
N GLY A 32 -7.55 6.46 -18.90
CA GLY A 32 -8.04 7.44 -19.86
C GLY A 32 -8.68 8.66 -19.20
N ASN A 33 -9.49 9.38 -19.98
CA ASN A 33 -10.25 10.54 -19.51
C ASN A 33 -9.38 11.67 -18.89
N GLY A 34 -8.15 11.84 -19.40
CA GLY A 34 -7.25 12.93 -19.03
C GLY A 34 -6.21 12.61 -17.95
N ILE A 35 -6.25 11.43 -17.31
CA ILE A 35 -5.27 11.06 -16.29
C ILE A 35 -3.94 10.65 -16.93
N GLY A 36 -3.98 9.74 -17.90
CA GLY A 36 -2.78 9.20 -18.54
C GLY A 36 -2.13 8.09 -17.71
N THR A 37 -0.80 7.99 -17.80
CA THR A 37 -0.04 6.97 -17.07
C THR A 37 0.15 7.35 -15.61
N ALA A 38 -0.11 6.39 -14.71
CA ALA A 38 0.08 6.51 -13.28
C ALA A 38 0.83 5.28 -12.73
N ASN A 39 1.65 5.51 -11.70
CA ASN A 39 2.16 4.47 -10.83
C ASN A 39 1.15 4.23 -9.72
N VAL A 40 0.88 2.97 -9.40
CA VAL A 40 -0.01 2.57 -8.31
C VAL A 40 0.77 1.70 -7.35
N SER A 41 0.77 2.07 -6.08
CA SER A 41 1.39 1.31 -4.99
C SER A 41 0.30 0.83 -4.06
N ILE A 42 0.13 -0.48 -3.93
CA ILE A 42 -0.79 -1.10 -2.97
C ILE A 42 0.01 -1.56 -1.76
N ASP A 43 -0.21 -0.93 -0.62
CA ASP A 43 0.38 -1.31 0.66
C ASP A 43 -0.65 -2.12 1.45
N THR A 44 -0.41 -3.43 1.57
CA THR A 44 -1.33 -4.34 2.28
C THR A 44 -1.33 -4.15 3.79
N THR A 45 -0.29 -3.55 4.35
CA THR A 45 -0.18 -3.30 5.79
C THR A 45 -0.87 -2.01 6.16
N ALA A 46 -0.57 -0.93 5.43
CA ALA A 46 -1.26 0.34 5.60
C ALA A 46 -2.72 0.28 5.10
N GLN A 47 -3.07 -0.76 4.33
CA GLN A 47 -4.38 -0.90 3.69
C GLN A 47 -4.68 0.31 2.81
N THR A 48 -3.68 0.71 2.01
CA THR A 48 -3.80 1.87 1.11
C THR A 48 -3.39 1.56 -0.32
N ALA A 49 -3.97 2.31 -1.26
CA ALA A 49 -3.55 2.38 -2.65
C ALA A 49 -3.16 3.82 -2.99
N THR A 50 -1.89 4.05 -3.29
CA THR A 50 -1.37 5.37 -3.67
C THR A 50 -1.18 5.45 -5.17
N TRP A 51 -1.73 6.49 -5.79
CA TRP A 51 -1.68 6.75 -7.23
C TRP A 51 -0.87 8.01 -7.48
N THR A 52 0.19 7.90 -8.28
CA THR A 52 1.05 9.03 -8.63
C THR A 52 1.29 9.10 -10.14
N GLY A 53 1.23 10.29 -10.69
CA GLY A 53 1.47 10.58 -12.11
C GLY A 53 1.33 12.06 -12.38
N SER A 54 1.54 12.48 -13.62
CA SER A 54 1.53 13.91 -13.98
C SER A 54 0.20 14.60 -13.68
N ASN A 55 -0.91 13.85 -13.75
CA ASN A 55 -2.26 14.35 -13.56
C ASN A 55 -2.97 13.72 -12.37
N ILE A 56 -2.27 13.01 -11.49
CA ILE A 56 -2.89 12.32 -10.37
C ILE A 56 -1.91 12.16 -9.21
N ASN A 57 -2.33 12.54 -8.01
CA ASN A 57 -1.60 12.32 -6.79
C ASN A 57 -2.61 12.14 -5.66
N MET A 58 -2.94 10.89 -5.36
CA MET A 58 -4.00 10.57 -4.40
C MET A 58 -3.70 9.28 -3.64
N THR A 59 -4.28 9.17 -2.46
CA THR A 59 -4.22 7.98 -1.61
C THR A 59 -5.64 7.53 -1.30
N MET A 60 -5.88 6.25 -1.54
CA MET A 60 -7.11 5.53 -1.23
C MET A 60 -6.87 4.59 -0.07
N GLY A 61 -7.87 4.40 0.79
CA GLY A 61 -7.81 3.43 1.89
C GLY A 61 -9.03 2.53 1.91
N ASP A 62 -8.81 1.24 2.14
CA ASP A 62 -9.85 0.22 2.28
C ASP A 62 -9.26 -1.04 2.93
N SER A 63 -9.98 -1.64 3.88
CA SER A 63 -9.51 -2.83 4.58
C SER A 63 -9.29 -4.05 3.68
N SER A 64 -9.98 -4.12 2.53
CA SER A 64 -9.82 -5.19 1.55
C SER A 64 -8.44 -5.22 0.90
N PHE A 65 -7.67 -4.13 0.94
CA PHE A 65 -6.30 -4.11 0.43
C PHE A 65 -5.35 -4.99 1.24
N ALA A 66 -5.69 -5.37 2.48
CA ALA A 66 -4.93 -6.36 3.23
C ALA A 66 -4.81 -7.71 2.50
N ASN A 67 -5.81 -8.04 1.69
CA ASN A 67 -5.89 -9.28 0.92
C ASN A 67 -5.64 -9.04 -0.58
N TRP A 68 -4.79 -8.05 -0.92
CA TRP A 68 -4.51 -7.72 -2.31
C TRP A 68 -3.89 -8.91 -3.06
N ASN A 69 -4.45 -9.25 -4.22
CA ASN A 69 -3.89 -10.26 -5.10
C ASN A 69 -2.98 -9.59 -6.13
N LYS A 70 -1.67 -9.91 -6.07
CA LYS A 70 -0.69 -9.33 -6.98
C LYS A 70 -0.88 -9.77 -8.44
N ASP A 71 -1.41 -10.98 -8.64
CA ASP A 71 -1.53 -11.63 -9.93
C ASP A 71 -2.80 -11.13 -10.64
N LEU A 72 -2.61 -10.12 -11.49
CA LEU A 72 -3.71 -9.49 -12.20
C LEU A 72 -4.30 -10.44 -13.24
N THR A 73 -5.62 -10.59 -13.24
CA THR A 73 -6.31 -11.23 -14.37
C THR A 73 -6.52 -10.22 -15.50
N ARG A 74 -6.85 -10.72 -16.71
CA ARG A 74 -7.20 -9.87 -17.86
C ARG A 74 -8.19 -8.76 -17.50
N LYS A 75 -9.21 -9.08 -16.71
CA LYS A 75 -10.29 -8.16 -16.29
C LYS A 75 -10.06 -7.53 -14.92
N GLY A 76 -9.11 -8.02 -14.12
CA GLY A 76 -8.87 -7.55 -12.76
C GLY A 76 -10.03 -7.81 -11.78
N THR A 77 -9.78 -7.47 -10.52
CA THR A 77 -10.78 -7.44 -9.46
C THR A 77 -11.18 -5.99 -9.19
N THR A 78 -12.48 -5.74 -8.97
CA THR A 78 -12.94 -4.41 -8.55
C THR A 78 -12.79 -4.29 -7.05
N TYR A 79 -12.15 -3.20 -6.62
CA TYR A 79 -12.02 -2.84 -5.22
C TYR A 79 -12.80 -1.57 -4.94
N LYS A 80 -13.64 -1.65 -3.92
CA LYS A 80 -14.27 -0.49 -3.31
C LYS A 80 -13.24 0.24 -2.45
N VAL A 81 -13.49 1.51 -2.20
CA VAL A 81 -12.58 2.39 -1.48
C VAL A 81 -13.40 3.15 -0.46
N ASP A 82 -13.10 3.03 0.83
CA ASP A 82 -13.83 3.71 1.91
C ASP A 82 -13.24 5.09 2.28
N SER A 83 -12.06 5.43 1.75
CA SER A 83 -11.45 6.75 1.94
C SER A 83 -10.62 7.17 0.73
N LEU A 84 -10.63 8.46 0.39
CA LEU A 84 -9.87 9.03 -0.72
C LEU A 84 -9.48 10.46 -0.40
N THR A 85 -8.19 10.77 -0.58
CA THR A 85 -7.62 12.11 -0.46
C THR A 85 -6.62 12.38 -1.57
N GLY A 86 -6.34 13.66 -1.85
CA GLY A 86 -5.36 14.09 -2.84
C GLY A 86 -6.01 14.85 -3.99
N THR A 87 -5.35 14.86 -5.15
CA THR A 87 -5.80 15.64 -6.31
C THR A 87 -5.65 14.87 -7.61
N PHE A 88 -6.44 15.28 -8.61
CA PHE A 88 -6.24 14.86 -9.99
C PHE A 88 -6.52 16.01 -10.95
N THR A 89 -5.91 15.96 -12.13
CA THR A 89 -6.08 16.95 -13.18
C THR A 89 -6.73 16.30 -14.40
N ARG A 90 -7.76 16.94 -14.95
CA ARG A 90 -8.44 16.49 -16.17
C ARG A 90 -8.65 17.68 -17.08
N TYR A 91 -8.18 17.57 -18.32
CA TYR A 91 -8.29 18.62 -19.34
C TYR A 91 -7.83 20.00 -18.83
N GLY A 92 -6.69 20.03 -18.11
CA GLY A 92 -6.10 21.26 -17.57
C GLY A 92 -6.77 21.82 -16.31
N LYS A 93 -7.77 21.13 -15.73
CA LYS A 93 -8.39 21.52 -14.46
C LYS A 93 -8.04 20.54 -13.36
N THR A 94 -7.57 21.06 -12.22
CA THR A 94 -7.27 20.26 -11.03
C THR A 94 -8.50 20.20 -10.12
N TYR A 95 -8.71 19.03 -9.52
CA TYR A 95 -9.80 18.73 -8.62
C TYR A 95 -9.24 18.12 -7.34
N ASP A 96 -9.82 18.49 -6.21
CA ASP A 96 -9.62 17.82 -4.93
C ASP A 96 -10.41 16.51 -4.94
N ALA A 97 -9.70 15.39 -4.90
CA ALA A 97 -10.27 14.06 -4.91
C ALA A 97 -10.96 13.78 -3.58
N TYR A 98 -12.17 13.24 -3.62
CA TYR A 98 -12.88 12.89 -2.41
C TYR A 98 -13.70 11.60 -2.58
N PHE A 99 -13.84 10.91 -1.47
CA PHE A 99 -14.62 9.68 -1.36
C PHE A 99 -16.13 9.95 -1.39
N SER A 100 -16.88 9.11 -2.09
CA SER A 100 -18.34 9.03 -1.95
C SER A 100 -18.87 7.62 -2.14
N THR A 101 -19.98 7.32 -1.47
CA THR A 101 -20.85 6.14 -1.69
C THR A 101 -22.08 6.47 -2.54
N ASN A 102 -22.40 7.75 -2.73
CA ASN A 102 -23.62 8.24 -3.37
C ASN A 102 -23.27 9.30 -4.45
N PRO A 103 -23.75 9.17 -5.70
CA PRO A 103 -24.63 8.12 -6.24
C PRO A 103 -23.98 6.75 -6.40
N LYS A 104 -22.65 6.67 -6.44
CA LYS A 104 -21.93 5.40 -6.57
C LYS A 104 -20.71 5.37 -5.66
N HIS A 105 -20.27 4.17 -5.36
CA HIS A 105 -19.10 3.97 -4.54
C HIS A 105 -17.83 4.29 -5.32
N THR A 106 -16.94 5.07 -4.71
CA THR A 106 -15.55 5.23 -5.18
C THR A 106 -14.90 3.86 -5.25
N GLN A 107 -14.31 3.54 -6.38
CA GLN A 107 -13.79 2.21 -6.65
C GLN A 107 -12.81 2.23 -7.81
N PHE A 108 -11.93 1.24 -7.84
CA PHE A 108 -11.04 1.04 -8.98
C PHE A 108 -10.89 -0.44 -9.28
N LYS A 109 -10.23 -0.72 -10.38
CA LYS A 109 -9.87 -2.06 -10.82
C LYS A 109 -8.56 -2.00 -11.55
N LEU A 110 -7.65 -2.88 -11.18
CA LEU A 110 -6.42 -3.13 -11.92
C LEU A 110 -6.52 -4.49 -12.61
N GLY A 111 -6.52 -4.46 -13.93
CA GLY A 111 -6.48 -5.66 -14.78
C GLY A 111 -5.49 -5.46 -15.91
N GLU A 112 -4.92 -6.55 -16.43
CA GLU A 112 -3.86 -6.49 -17.44
C GLU A 112 -4.28 -5.71 -18.68
N LYS A 113 -5.55 -5.86 -19.11
CA LYS A 113 -6.12 -5.21 -20.30
C LYS A 113 -7.30 -4.29 -20.00
N TYR A 114 -7.92 -4.44 -18.82
CA TYR A 114 -9.07 -3.64 -18.41
C TYR A 114 -8.85 -3.16 -17.00
N SER A 115 -8.49 -1.89 -16.89
CA SER A 115 -8.48 -1.18 -15.61
C SER A 115 -9.56 -0.12 -15.63
N PHE A 116 -10.01 0.33 -14.47
CA PHE A 116 -10.80 1.55 -14.41
C PHE A 116 -10.64 2.23 -13.06
N LEU A 117 -11.02 3.48 -13.03
CA LEU A 117 -10.96 4.33 -11.86
C LEU A 117 -12.22 5.19 -11.81
N TRP A 118 -13.02 4.97 -10.78
CA TRP A 118 -14.20 5.77 -10.46
C TRP A 118 -13.93 6.55 -9.18
N MET A 119 -13.98 7.88 -9.26
CA MET A 119 -13.92 8.75 -8.09
C MET A 119 -14.71 10.03 -8.30
N TYR A 120 -14.71 10.89 -7.29
CA TYR A 120 -15.27 12.23 -7.37
C TYR A 120 -14.20 13.29 -7.12
N GLY A 121 -14.41 14.45 -7.72
CA GLY A 121 -13.54 15.62 -7.54
C GLY A 121 -14.34 16.87 -7.24
N ARG A 122 -13.79 17.79 -6.47
CA ARG A 122 -14.30 19.17 -6.32
C ARG A 122 -13.34 20.13 -6.98
N ASP A 123 -13.87 21.07 -7.75
CA ASP A 123 -13.05 22.17 -8.24
C ASP A 123 -12.92 23.28 -7.20
N LYS A 124 -12.13 24.31 -7.52
CA LYS A 124 -11.91 25.48 -6.65
C LYS A 124 -13.16 26.27 -6.27
N TRP A 125 -14.29 26.05 -6.94
CA TRP A 125 -15.58 26.67 -6.64
C TRP A 125 -16.51 25.72 -5.88
N GLY A 126 -16.02 24.56 -5.46
CA GLY A 126 -16.80 23.54 -4.75
C GLY A 126 -17.75 22.74 -5.63
N ARG A 127 -17.67 22.86 -6.97
CA ARG A 127 -18.52 22.08 -7.88
C ARG A 127 -18.01 20.64 -7.95
N THR A 128 -18.93 19.70 -7.82
CA THR A 128 -18.65 18.27 -7.92
C THR A 128 -18.53 17.81 -9.37
N LEU A 129 -17.54 16.95 -9.62
CA LEU A 129 -17.36 16.18 -10.84
C LEU A 129 -17.40 14.69 -10.51
N ASP A 130 -18.14 13.93 -11.32
CA ASP A 130 -18.02 12.47 -11.40
C ASP A 130 -16.90 12.11 -12.40
N PHE A 131 -15.90 11.37 -11.94
CA PHE A 131 -14.79 10.92 -12.77
C PHE A 131 -14.87 9.40 -12.96
N ASP A 132 -15.03 8.98 -14.22
CA ASP A 132 -14.86 7.59 -14.66
C ASP A 132 -13.79 7.52 -15.74
N GLY A 133 -12.66 6.91 -15.43
CA GLY A 133 -11.56 6.66 -16.36
C GLY A 133 -11.43 5.18 -16.65
N LYS A 134 -11.46 4.78 -17.93
CA LYS A 134 -11.12 3.41 -18.35
C LYS A 134 -9.64 3.33 -18.67
N GLY A 135 -8.99 2.27 -18.22
CA GLY A 135 -7.60 1.99 -18.47
C GLY A 135 -7.39 0.85 -19.46
N SER A 136 -6.36 0.99 -20.29
CA SER A 136 -6.04 0.07 -21.39
C SER A 136 -4.95 -0.95 -21.03
N TYR A 137 -4.16 -0.70 -19.98
CA TYR A 137 -3.20 -1.66 -19.47
C TYR A 137 -2.88 -1.42 -17.99
N THR A 138 -2.46 -2.48 -17.31
CA THR A 138 -1.72 -2.42 -16.06
C THR A 138 -0.59 -3.44 -16.08
N LYS A 139 0.62 -3.01 -15.73
CA LYS A 139 1.81 -3.84 -15.65
C LYS A 139 2.33 -3.86 -14.22
N TYR A 140 2.54 -5.04 -13.67
CA TYR A 140 3.26 -5.21 -12.41
C TYR A 140 4.73 -4.83 -12.58
N THR A 141 5.26 -4.06 -11.63
CA THR A 141 6.62 -3.51 -11.67
C THR A 141 7.52 -3.99 -10.54
N GLY A 142 6.98 -4.74 -9.58
CA GLY A 142 7.73 -5.32 -8.49
C GLY A 142 7.05 -5.10 -7.14
N SER A 143 7.66 -5.66 -6.10
CA SER A 143 7.20 -5.53 -4.72
C SER A 143 8.35 -5.18 -3.80
N THR A 144 8.06 -4.37 -2.78
CA THR A 144 8.97 -4.15 -1.65
C THR A 144 8.36 -4.82 -0.44
N GLY A 145 9.04 -5.82 0.12
CA GLY A 145 8.62 -6.53 1.32
C GLY A 145 9.81 -6.80 2.22
N SER A 146 9.62 -6.58 3.53
CA SER A 146 10.58 -6.98 4.56
C SER A 146 10.54 -8.49 4.74
N THR A 147 11.28 -9.20 3.90
CA THR A 147 11.63 -10.60 4.16
C THR A 147 13.14 -10.73 3.99
N GLY A 148 13.83 -10.97 5.10
CA GLY A 148 15.25 -11.26 5.11
C GLY A 148 15.55 -12.45 4.19
N GLY A 149 16.64 -12.30 3.42
CA GLY A 149 17.43 -13.37 2.81
C GLY A 149 16.69 -14.50 2.09
N SER A 150 16.70 -14.46 0.75
CA SER A 150 17.12 -15.62 -0.05
C SER A 150 17.47 -15.19 -1.48
N THR A 151 18.59 -15.74 -1.94
CA THR A 151 19.34 -15.48 -3.17
C THR A 151 18.71 -16.20 -4.38
N GLY A 152 18.75 -15.56 -5.56
CA GLY A 152 18.63 -16.21 -6.88
C GLY A 152 17.45 -15.71 -7.73
N GLY A 153 17.60 -15.28 -8.98
CA GLY A 153 18.76 -15.21 -9.86
C GLY A 153 18.45 -14.34 -11.10
N SER A 154 19.51 -13.76 -11.65
CA SER A 154 19.56 -12.80 -12.74
C SER A 154 19.16 -13.34 -14.11
N THR A 155 18.55 -12.47 -14.93
CA THR A 155 18.94 -12.15 -16.33
C THR A 155 18.26 -10.81 -16.66
N GLY A 156 18.84 -9.75 -17.20
CA GLY A 156 20.15 -9.38 -17.73
C GLY A 156 19.95 -8.02 -18.44
N GLY A 157 20.87 -7.07 -18.32
CA GLY A 157 20.78 -5.78 -19.03
C GLY A 157 21.53 -4.63 -18.36
N SER A 158 22.84 -4.59 -18.56
CA SER A 158 23.78 -3.56 -18.11
C SER A 158 23.52 -2.20 -18.79
N THR A 159 23.51 -1.11 -18.02
CA THR A 159 24.32 0.10 -18.29
C THR A 159 24.54 0.85 -16.97
N GLY A 160 25.78 1.28 -16.76
CA GLY A 160 26.28 1.77 -15.49
C GLY A 160 25.61 3.05 -14.99
N GLY A 161 25.28 3.02 -13.71
CA GLY A 161 25.05 4.20 -12.87
C GLY A 161 25.28 3.75 -11.44
N THR A 162 26.15 4.44 -10.69
CA THR A 162 26.27 4.25 -9.25
C THR A 162 24.87 4.36 -8.63
N PRO A 163 24.41 3.36 -7.85
CA PRO A 163 23.11 3.44 -7.18
C PRO A 163 23.12 4.64 -6.24
N VAL A 164 22.48 5.73 -6.65
CA VAL A 164 22.21 6.86 -5.75
C VAL A 164 21.04 6.43 -4.89
N PRO A 165 21.15 6.46 -3.54
CA PRO A 165 20.04 6.15 -2.66
C PRO A 165 18.82 7.01 -3.03
N ALA A 166 17.66 6.36 -3.22
CA ALA A 166 16.41 7.05 -3.48
C ALA A 166 16.17 8.11 -2.39
N PRO A 167 15.66 9.31 -2.74
CA PRO A 167 15.48 10.43 -1.79
C PRO A 167 14.65 10.15 -0.52
N GLY A 168 14.02 8.98 -0.40
CA GLY A 168 13.28 8.57 0.80
C GLY A 168 14.10 7.85 1.87
N MET A 169 15.30 7.31 1.56
CA MET A 169 16.05 6.51 2.56
C MET A 169 16.87 7.36 3.54
N LEU A 170 17.20 8.61 3.19
CA LEU A 170 17.86 9.55 4.13
C LEU A 170 16.90 10.00 5.24
N GLY A 171 15.61 10.11 4.95
CA GLY A 171 14.59 10.48 5.95
C GLY A 171 14.46 9.43 7.05
N LEU A 172 14.50 8.14 6.69
CA LEU A 172 14.41 7.03 7.64
C LEU A 172 15.69 6.86 8.47
N PHE A 173 16.86 7.08 7.88
CA PHE A 173 18.13 7.01 8.64
C PHE A 173 18.24 8.13 9.68
N SER A 174 17.65 9.30 9.38
CA SER A 174 17.61 10.45 10.31
C SER A 174 16.71 10.19 11.53
N LEU A 175 15.56 9.53 11.35
CA LEU A 175 14.68 9.16 12.47
C LEU A 175 15.29 8.08 13.38
N ALA A 176 16.03 7.13 12.82
CA ALA A 176 16.70 6.08 13.60
C ALA A 176 17.76 6.66 14.57
N LEU A 177 18.48 7.70 14.16
CA LEU A 177 19.50 8.37 15.00
C LEU A 177 18.88 9.20 16.14
N ILE A 178 17.73 9.84 15.92
CA ILE A 178 17.04 10.60 16.97
C ILE A 178 16.48 9.67 18.05
N GLY A 179 15.95 8.50 17.67
CA GLY A 179 15.46 7.49 18.62
C GLY A 179 16.58 6.91 19.51
N LEU A 180 17.78 6.72 18.97
CA LEU A 180 18.91 6.16 19.70
C LEU A 180 19.54 7.17 20.69
N GLY A 181 19.46 8.47 20.41
CA GLY A 181 19.97 9.53 21.31
C GLY A 181 19.17 9.70 22.60
N LEU A 182 17.85 9.43 22.58
CA LEU A 182 16.99 9.54 23.76
C LEU A 182 17.04 8.31 24.68
N ALA A 183 17.45 7.15 24.17
CA ALA A 183 17.56 5.91 24.95
C ALA A 183 18.80 5.88 25.87
N GLY A 184 19.81 6.72 25.64
CA GLY A 184 21.06 6.73 26.41
C GLY A 184 21.01 7.45 27.76
N ARG A 185 19.93 8.20 28.07
CA ARG A 185 19.90 9.08 29.26
C ARG A 185 19.25 8.48 30.51
N ARG A 186 19.26 7.14 30.65
CA ARG A 186 18.91 6.47 31.91
C ARG A 186 19.98 5.46 32.27
N LYS A 187 20.97 5.90 33.07
CA LYS A 187 21.55 5.17 34.21
C LYS A 187 22.79 5.89 34.75
N ARG A 188 22.68 6.35 36.01
CA ARG A 188 23.70 6.60 37.05
C ARG A 188 23.08 7.61 38.05
N THR A 189 22.94 7.39 39.36
CA THR A 189 23.44 6.35 40.26
C THR A 189 22.64 6.46 41.58
N THR A 190 22.23 5.34 42.18
CA THR A 190 21.83 5.29 43.61
C THR A 190 22.95 4.59 44.37
N LYS A 191 23.25 5.10 45.58
CA LYS A 191 24.09 4.54 46.67
C LYS A 191 25.62 4.66 46.57
N LYS A 192 26.14 5.65 47.30
CA LYS A 192 27.32 5.70 48.20
C LYS A 192 27.25 7.12 48.79
N ASP A 193 26.97 7.34 50.07
CA ASP A 193 27.89 7.06 51.16
C ASP A 193 27.20 6.45 52.39
N MET A 194 27.51 5.17 52.62
CA MET A 194 27.85 4.69 53.94
C MET A 194 29.29 5.13 54.18
N LEU A 195 29.56 6.02 55.14
CA LEU A 195 30.75 6.08 56.00
C LEU A 195 30.94 7.48 56.63
N ALA A 196 30.49 7.61 57.87
CA ALA A 196 31.07 8.43 58.93
C ALA A 196 30.55 7.78 60.22
N LEU A 197 31.17 6.73 60.78
CA LEU A 197 32.44 6.60 61.49
C LEU A 197 32.66 7.64 62.61
N ALA A 198 32.63 7.09 63.83
CA ALA A 198 33.13 7.57 65.12
C ALA A 198 32.37 8.71 65.82
#